data_AF-A0A2T2NTB8-F1
#
_entry.id   AF-A0A2T2NTB8-F1
#
_cell.length_a   1.000
_cell.length_b   1.000
_cell.length_c   1.000
_cell.angle_alpha   90.00
_cell.angle_beta   90.00
_cell.angle_gamma   90.00
#
_symmetry.space_group_name_H-M   'P 1'
#
loop_
_entity.id
_entity.type
_entity.pdbx_description
1 polymer ?
#
loop_
_entity_poly.entity_id
_entity_poly.type
_entity_poly.pdbx_seq_one_letter_code
_entity_poly.pdbx_strand_id
1 'polypeptide(L)'
;MPSYQSIILFVVSYLVIPRLTFLPPNLHTVLKLLGPWFLSWAVNKFNTVRAVSRSAPVRPAPAKVNLALNLLSISVIVWVVLTFSRFAPENIFVKTQSRLQIEPNVLFTRLRLLRPLTAEDEILRDKFSRSGKNKLLYLTYGPDTLINCIWCATAEGDDERNFFLYSLPKIITPHIAHLAILGISTSSLVGSEGSRFRIHATIAGLLLLIVEAWFMGTYDITQNKRARVLEDIDFVHWRIRLLRFFSFALVDCVLGLVLWLTSTNRWLAKPTSIAERLEMSTRQAEETTHKLRALGLLTNSVNRDPALRGVREEYWRTEGQVMAETVQEEEVMEQINRAVSKIDLRSLEGRVDQVADSILAGIDGMRASQNLTASMLNEAASS
;
A
#
# COMPACT_ATOMS: atom_id res chain seq x y z
N MET A 1 -32.93 9.00 -9.39
CA MET A 1 -33.11 8.01 -8.30
C MET A 1 -31.78 7.86 -7.57
N PRO A 2 -31.74 7.89 -6.23
CA PRO A 2 -30.50 7.64 -5.50
C PRO A 2 -29.99 6.23 -5.85
N SER A 3 -28.70 6.13 -6.19
CA SER A 3 -28.02 4.86 -6.45
C SER A 3 -28.21 3.93 -5.26
N TYR A 4 -28.43 2.62 -5.49
CA TYR A 4 -28.50 1.61 -4.41
C TYR A 4 -27.30 1.71 -3.44
N GLN A 5 -26.14 2.15 -3.94
CA GLN A 5 -24.94 2.39 -3.14
C GLN A 5 -25.11 3.54 -2.14
N SER A 6 -25.77 4.64 -2.50
CA SER A 6 -25.98 5.76 -1.58
C SER A 6 -26.96 5.42 -0.45
N ILE A 7 -27.90 4.50 -0.69
CA ILE A 7 -28.82 3.97 0.33
C ILE A 7 -28.06 3.08 1.32
N ILE A 8 -27.23 2.15 0.84
CA ILE A 8 -26.40 1.27 1.68
C ILE A 8 -25.40 2.09 2.52
N LEU A 9 -24.80 3.12 1.91
CA LEU A 9 -23.88 4.03 2.60
C LEU A 9 -24.55 4.81 3.73
N PHE A 10 -25.79 5.26 3.51
CA PHE A 10 -26.58 5.93 4.55
C PHE A 10 -26.88 4.98 5.71
N VAL A 11 -27.29 3.74 5.41
CA VAL A 11 -27.60 2.69 6.40
C VAL A 11 -26.36 2.35 7.24
N VAL A 12 -25.20 2.13 6.61
CA VAL A 12 -23.93 1.86 7.32
C VAL A 12 -23.53 3.06 8.18
N SER A 13 -23.66 4.28 7.65
CA SER A 13 -23.27 5.49 8.38
C SER A 13 -24.16 5.79 9.58
N TYR A 14 -25.47 5.50 9.50
CA TYR A 14 -26.43 5.81 10.56
C TYR A 14 -26.67 4.68 11.56
N LEU A 15 -26.40 3.41 11.20
CA LEU A 15 -26.68 2.27 12.08
C LEU A 15 -25.41 1.61 12.65
N VAL A 16 -24.29 1.62 11.93
CA VAL A 16 -23.05 0.92 12.35
C VAL A 16 -22.14 1.85 13.16
N ILE A 17 -21.91 3.07 12.68
CA ILE A 17 -21.06 4.06 13.36
C ILE A 17 -21.50 4.38 14.81
N PRO A 18 -22.81 4.54 15.12
CA PRO A 18 -23.24 4.79 16.50
C PRO A 18 -23.02 3.61 17.45
N ARG A 19 -22.80 2.38 16.93
CA ARG A 19 -22.57 1.18 17.75
C ARG A 19 -21.09 0.90 18.02
N LEU A 20 -20.17 1.70 17.47
CA LEU A 20 -18.73 1.62 17.75
C LEU A 20 -18.42 2.35 19.07
N THR A 21 -18.75 1.73 20.21
CA THR A 21 -18.66 2.32 21.56
C THR A 21 -17.23 2.59 22.06
N PHE A 22 -16.20 2.36 21.24
CA PHE A 22 -14.79 2.57 21.59
C PHE A 22 -14.25 3.96 21.21
N LEU A 23 -15.03 4.78 20.50
CA LEU A 23 -14.61 6.09 20.01
C LEU A 23 -15.03 7.22 20.97
N PRO A 24 -14.17 8.24 21.19
CA PRO A 24 -14.54 9.44 21.93
C PRO A 24 -15.79 10.11 21.33
N PRO A 25 -16.67 10.72 22.13
CA PRO A 25 -17.95 11.30 21.66
C PRO A 25 -17.77 12.38 20.58
N ASN A 26 -16.65 13.11 20.60
CA ASN A 26 -16.34 14.12 19.59
C ASN A 26 -16.09 13.51 18.20
N LEU A 27 -15.50 12.32 18.12
CA LEU A 27 -15.28 11.59 16.88
C LEU A 27 -16.58 11.01 16.31
N HIS A 28 -17.53 10.61 17.17
CA HIS A 28 -18.86 10.17 16.71
C HIS A 28 -19.61 11.27 15.97
N THR A 29 -19.57 12.51 16.46
CA THR A 29 -20.26 13.63 15.83
C THR A 29 -19.68 13.95 14.46
N VAL A 30 -18.34 14.01 14.37
CA VAL A 30 -17.62 14.23 13.11
C VAL A 30 -17.91 13.10 12.11
N LEU A 31 -17.86 11.84 12.56
CA LEU A 31 -18.04 10.68 11.69
C LEU A 31 -19.50 10.51 11.21
N LYS A 32 -20.49 10.98 11.98
CA LYS A 32 -21.90 11.02 11.52
C LYS A 32 -22.13 12.10 10.46
N LEU A 33 -21.50 13.27 10.61
CA LEU A 33 -21.73 14.43 9.75
C LEU A 33 -20.94 14.33 8.44
N LEU A 34 -19.67 13.90 8.51
CA LEU A 34 -18.78 13.75 7.35
C LEU A 34 -18.79 12.33 6.79
N GLY A 35 -19.35 11.35 7.50
CA GLY A 35 -19.36 9.94 7.12
C GLY A 35 -19.91 9.71 5.72
N PRO A 36 -21.14 10.12 5.38
CA PRO A 36 -21.72 9.84 4.06
C PRO A 36 -20.92 10.44 2.90
N TRP A 37 -20.37 11.64 3.10
CA TRP A 37 -19.55 12.33 2.10
C TRP A 37 -18.18 11.69 1.94
N PHE A 38 -17.48 11.42 3.04
CA PHE A 38 -16.16 10.78 3.01
C PHE A 38 -16.24 9.34 2.49
N LEU A 39 -17.26 8.59 2.89
CA LEU A 39 -17.44 7.19 2.50
C LEU A 39 -17.82 7.07 1.01
N SER A 40 -18.69 7.94 0.49
CA SER A 40 -18.99 7.97 -0.96
C SER A 40 -17.77 8.38 -1.80
N TRP A 41 -16.98 9.36 -1.35
CA TRP A 41 -15.72 9.73 -1.99
C TRP A 41 -14.70 8.58 -1.98
N ALA A 42 -14.53 7.93 -0.83
CA ALA A 42 -13.60 6.81 -0.67
C ALA A 42 -14.01 5.60 -1.52
N VAL A 43 -15.30 5.25 -1.55
CA VAL A 43 -15.84 4.15 -2.39
C VAL A 43 -15.68 4.46 -3.87
N ASN A 44 -15.97 5.68 -4.31
CA ASN A 44 -15.78 6.06 -5.71
C ASN A 44 -14.30 5.99 -6.11
N LYS A 45 -13.39 6.53 -5.29
CA LYS A 45 -11.95 6.40 -5.53
C LYS A 45 -11.49 4.94 -5.54
N PHE A 46 -11.96 4.13 -4.61
CA PHE A 46 -11.67 2.70 -4.57
C PHE A 46 -12.15 1.99 -5.84
N ASN A 47 -13.37 2.27 -6.29
CA ASN A 47 -13.94 1.68 -7.50
C ASN A 47 -13.19 2.10 -8.76
N THR A 48 -12.82 3.37 -8.90
CA THR A 48 -12.01 3.86 -10.02
C THR A 48 -10.63 3.20 -10.05
N VAL A 49 -9.96 3.14 -8.90
CA VAL A 49 -8.64 2.50 -8.76
C VAL A 49 -8.71 1.00 -9.06
N ARG A 50 -9.77 0.33 -8.60
CA ARG A 50 -10.00 -1.10 -8.84
C ARG A 50 -10.33 -1.37 -10.31
N ALA A 51 -11.10 -0.51 -10.96
CA ALA A 51 -11.41 -0.64 -12.38
C ALA A 51 -10.15 -0.54 -13.25
N VAL A 52 -9.23 0.39 -12.93
CA VAL A 52 -7.93 0.50 -13.62
C VAL A 52 -7.03 -0.71 -13.35
N SER A 53 -7.08 -1.27 -12.14
CA SER A 53 -6.25 -2.45 -11.80
C SER A 53 -6.75 -3.73 -12.48
N ARG A 54 -8.04 -3.82 -12.85
CA ARG A 54 -8.59 -4.97 -13.60
C ARG A 54 -8.12 -5.05 -15.04
N SER A 55 -7.73 -3.92 -15.65
CA SER A 55 -7.27 -3.88 -17.05
C SER A 55 -5.77 -4.09 -17.20
N ALA A 56 -5.01 -4.11 -16.09
CA ALA A 56 -3.58 -4.38 -16.10
C ALA A 56 -3.30 -5.85 -15.77
N PRO A 57 -2.43 -6.54 -16.52
CA PRO A 57 -2.05 -7.90 -16.19
C PRO A 57 -1.27 -7.94 -14.87
N VAL A 58 -1.57 -8.95 -14.04
CA VAL A 58 -0.84 -9.23 -12.80
C VAL A 58 0.57 -9.67 -13.17
N ARG A 59 1.57 -8.98 -12.61
CA ARG A 59 2.99 -9.28 -12.83
C ARG A 59 3.66 -9.69 -11.53
N PRO A 60 4.75 -10.49 -11.58
CA PRO A 60 5.59 -10.72 -10.40
C PRO A 60 6.22 -9.39 -9.94
N ALA A 61 6.52 -9.30 -8.64
CA ALA A 61 7.15 -8.12 -8.07
C ALA A 61 8.57 -7.95 -8.67
N PRO A 62 8.95 -6.75 -9.14
CA PRO A 62 10.30 -6.50 -9.63
C PRO A 62 11.36 -6.80 -8.58
N ALA A 63 12.53 -7.31 -8.98
CA ALA A 63 13.60 -7.71 -8.06
C ALA A 63 14.02 -6.59 -7.08
N LYS A 64 14.09 -5.34 -7.55
CA LYS A 64 14.40 -4.17 -6.71
C LYS A 64 13.32 -3.88 -5.66
N VAL A 65 12.05 -4.13 -5.98
CA VAL A 65 10.94 -4.00 -5.03
C VAL A 65 10.98 -5.13 -4.00
N ASN A 66 11.36 -6.35 -4.40
CA ASN A 66 11.55 -7.45 -3.44
C ASN A 66 12.64 -7.12 -2.40
N LEU A 67 13.72 -6.45 -2.79
CA LEU A 67 14.74 -5.97 -1.84
C LEU A 67 14.15 -4.98 -0.82
N ALA A 68 13.32 -4.04 -1.27
CA ALA A 68 12.63 -3.10 -0.39
C ALA A 68 11.63 -3.79 0.53
N LEU A 69 10.87 -4.77 0.03
CA LEU A 69 9.94 -5.57 0.82
C LEU A 69 10.67 -6.41 1.86
N ASN A 70 11.82 -6.99 1.53
CA ASN A 70 12.66 -7.71 2.48
C ASN A 70 13.19 -6.78 3.57
N LEU A 71 13.67 -5.59 3.20
CA LEU A 71 14.11 -4.58 4.17
C LEU A 71 12.99 -4.18 5.13
N LEU A 72 11.79 -3.88 4.61
CA LEU A 72 10.62 -3.56 5.45
C LEU A 72 10.20 -4.74 6.32
N SER A 73 10.27 -5.98 5.80
CA SER A 73 9.95 -7.17 6.59
C SER A 73 10.93 -7.37 7.74
N ILE A 74 12.23 -7.19 7.51
CA ILE A 74 13.26 -7.23 8.56
C ILE A 74 13.02 -6.11 9.58
N SER A 75 12.71 -4.90 9.11
CA SER A 75 12.37 -3.76 9.96
C SER A 75 11.19 -4.06 10.89
N VAL A 76 10.09 -4.60 10.35
CA VAL A 76 8.92 -5.03 11.13
C VAL A 76 9.33 -6.04 12.21
N ILE A 77 10.11 -7.06 11.87
CA ILE A 77 10.58 -8.06 12.83
C ILE A 77 11.40 -7.39 13.93
N VAL A 78 12.34 -6.50 13.58
CA VAL A 78 13.18 -5.79 14.54
C VAL A 78 12.33 -4.95 15.50
N TRP A 79 11.38 -4.16 15.00
CA TRP A 79 10.54 -3.31 15.84
C TRP A 79 9.59 -4.12 16.74
N VAL A 80 9.02 -5.21 16.22
CA VAL A 80 8.22 -6.15 17.03
C VAL A 80 9.09 -6.77 18.12
N VAL A 81 10.31 -7.20 17.80
CA VAL A 81 11.25 -7.77 18.79
C VAL A 81 11.60 -6.76 19.87
N LEU A 82 11.86 -5.49 19.50
CA LEU A 82 12.16 -4.41 20.45
C LEU A 82 10.99 -4.02 21.37
N THR A 83 9.79 -4.48 21.04
CA THR A 83 8.58 -4.32 21.87
C THR A 83 8.54 -5.30 23.04
N PHE A 84 9.28 -6.42 22.98
CA PHE A 84 9.33 -7.37 24.09
C PHE A 84 9.99 -6.78 25.34
N SER A 85 9.46 -7.15 26.51
CA SER A 85 9.91 -6.67 27.82
C SER A 85 11.39 -6.96 28.12
N ARG A 86 11.99 -7.96 27.49
CA ARG A 86 13.42 -8.29 27.63
C ARG A 86 14.34 -7.16 27.14
N PHE A 87 13.90 -6.38 26.17
CA PHE A 87 14.67 -5.24 25.66
C PHE A 87 14.32 -3.94 26.38
N ALA A 88 13.30 -3.95 27.24
CA ALA A 88 12.87 -2.80 28.03
C ALA A 88 13.68 -2.70 29.33
N PRO A 89 14.01 -1.48 29.79
CA PRO A 89 14.58 -1.31 31.12
C PRO A 89 13.59 -1.85 32.17
N GLU A 90 14.10 -2.45 33.24
CA GLU A 90 13.26 -3.03 34.27
C GLU A 90 12.42 -1.95 34.97
N ASN A 91 11.12 -2.22 35.11
CA ASN A 91 10.24 -1.39 35.91
C ASN A 91 10.20 -1.91 37.35
N ILE A 92 10.83 -1.18 38.26
CA ILE A 92 11.01 -1.59 39.66
C ILE A 92 9.66 -1.70 40.38
N PHE A 93 8.69 -0.82 40.08
CA PHE A 93 7.37 -0.84 40.72
C PHE A 93 6.54 -2.05 40.29
N VAL A 94 6.56 -2.39 38.99
CA VAL A 94 5.89 -3.59 38.47
C VAL A 94 6.59 -4.85 38.98
N LYS A 95 7.93 -4.88 39.01
CA LYS A 95 8.67 -6.05 39.48
C LYS A 95 8.42 -6.36 40.97
N THR A 96 8.38 -5.32 41.79
CA THR A 96 8.17 -5.45 43.25
C THR A 96 6.70 -5.38 43.66
N GLN A 97 5.77 -5.26 42.69
CA GLN A 97 4.33 -5.09 42.91
C GLN A 97 4.02 -4.00 43.97
N SER A 98 4.73 -2.87 43.88
CA SER A 98 4.69 -1.82 44.91
C SER A 98 3.98 -0.56 44.42
N ARG A 99 3.18 0.04 45.30
CA ARG A 99 2.51 1.33 45.07
C ARG A 99 3.52 2.48 45.02
N LEU A 100 3.17 3.58 44.34
CA LEU A 100 4.04 4.75 44.18
C LEU A 100 4.47 5.40 45.51
N GLN A 101 3.57 5.41 46.49
CA GLN A 101 3.78 6.01 47.81
C GLN A 101 4.70 5.20 48.74
N ILE A 102 5.19 4.02 48.33
CA ILE A 102 6.08 3.19 49.15
C ILE A 102 7.36 3.93 49.53
N GLU A 103 7.84 3.75 50.75
CA GLU A 103 9.12 4.32 51.19
C GLU A 103 10.28 3.75 50.35
N PRO A 104 11.22 4.57 49.85
CA PRO A 104 12.30 4.10 48.97
C PRO A 104 13.12 2.96 49.58
N ASN A 105 13.46 3.04 50.86
CA ASN A 105 14.23 1.98 51.54
C ASN A 105 13.48 0.64 51.53
N VAL A 106 12.16 0.66 51.71
CA VAL A 106 11.33 -0.55 51.67
C VAL A 106 11.24 -1.12 50.25
N LEU A 107 11.10 -0.24 49.24
CA LEU A 107 11.09 -0.63 47.83
C LEU A 107 12.37 -1.37 47.44
N PHE A 108 13.53 -0.82 47.77
CA PHE A 108 14.82 -1.42 47.43
C PHE A 108 15.15 -2.63 48.30
N THR A 109 14.62 -2.71 49.53
CA THR A 109 14.69 -3.94 50.34
C THR A 109 13.90 -5.07 49.67
N ARG A 110 12.70 -4.79 49.14
CA ARG A 110 11.94 -5.77 48.36
C ARG A 110 12.65 -6.16 47.06
N LEU A 111 13.24 -5.19 46.36
CA LEU A 111 14.01 -5.47 45.15
C LEU A 111 15.21 -6.40 45.45
N ARG A 112 15.89 -6.19 46.59
CA ARG A 112 16.99 -7.04 47.07
C ARG A 112 16.61 -8.51 47.26
N LEU A 113 15.35 -8.77 47.61
CA LEU A 113 14.84 -10.14 47.76
C LEU A 113 14.64 -10.83 46.40
N LEU A 114 14.49 -10.08 45.32
CA LEU A 114 14.28 -10.61 43.97
C LEU A 114 15.59 -10.77 43.19
N ARG A 115 16.54 -9.85 43.38
CA ARG A 115 17.87 -9.88 42.75
C ARG A 115 18.87 -9.04 43.56
N PRO A 116 20.20 -9.27 43.42
CA PRO A 116 21.20 -8.36 43.98
C PRO A 116 21.05 -6.94 43.41
N LEU A 117 21.27 -5.94 44.26
CA LEU A 117 21.22 -4.52 43.86
C LEU A 117 22.44 -4.19 43.00
N THR A 118 22.19 -3.47 41.91
CA THR A 118 23.25 -2.89 41.07
C THR A 118 23.64 -1.50 41.56
N ALA A 119 24.77 -0.97 41.09
CA ALA A 119 25.17 0.41 41.39
C ALA A 119 24.11 1.44 40.94
N GLU A 120 23.43 1.17 39.82
CA GLU A 120 22.31 1.99 39.33
C GLU A 120 21.13 2.00 40.30
N ASP A 121 20.82 0.85 40.91
CA ASP A 121 19.75 0.75 41.90
C ASP A 121 20.06 1.57 43.16
N GLU A 122 21.33 1.61 43.59
CA GLU A 122 21.74 2.42 44.74
C GLU A 122 21.63 3.93 44.48
N ILE A 123 21.99 4.37 43.27
CA ILE A 123 21.81 5.77 42.83
C ILE A 123 20.33 6.11 42.74
N LEU A 124 19.49 5.21 42.19
CA LEU A 124 18.05 5.40 42.14
C LEU A 124 17.43 5.48 43.54
N ARG A 125 17.88 4.65 44.48
CA ARG A 125 17.45 4.70 45.88
C ARG A 125 17.70 6.07 46.48
N ASP A 126 18.92 6.58 46.34
CA ASP A 126 19.28 7.89 46.86
C ASP A 126 18.44 9.01 46.21
N LYS A 127 18.27 8.98 44.88
CA LYS A 127 17.40 9.95 44.19
C LYS A 127 15.94 9.88 44.66
N PHE A 128 15.39 8.70 44.89
CA PHE A 128 14.03 8.55 45.41
C PHE A 128 13.87 9.03 46.86
N SER A 129 14.91 8.89 47.68
CA SER A 129 14.94 9.41 49.06
C SER A 129 15.01 10.93 49.13
N ARG A 130 15.71 11.58 48.19
CA ARG A 130 15.80 13.05 48.16
C ARG A 130 14.48 13.74 47.82
N SER A 131 13.67 13.16 46.92
CA SER A 131 12.38 13.74 46.54
C SER A 131 11.40 12.71 46.00
N GLY A 132 10.17 12.74 46.52
CA GLY A 132 9.06 11.95 45.98
C GLY A 132 8.71 12.28 44.52
N LYS A 133 9.02 13.50 44.05
CA LYS A 133 8.83 13.91 42.64
C LYS A 133 9.70 13.09 41.69
N ASN A 134 10.86 12.61 42.14
CA ASN A 134 11.78 11.79 41.33
C ASN A 134 11.15 10.45 40.93
N LYS A 135 10.20 9.93 41.71
CA LYS A 135 9.43 8.74 41.33
C LYS A 135 8.50 9.03 40.14
N LEU A 136 7.90 10.21 40.07
CA LEU A 136 7.07 10.61 38.92
C LEU A 136 7.93 10.78 37.66
N LEU A 137 9.09 11.44 37.80
CA LEU A 137 10.04 11.59 36.70
C LEU A 137 10.58 10.25 36.19
N TYR A 138 10.79 9.28 37.09
CA TYR A 138 11.12 7.90 36.72
C TYR A 138 10.04 7.23 35.87
N LEU A 139 8.75 7.43 36.22
CA LEU A 139 7.64 6.85 35.45
C LEU A 139 7.50 7.48 34.06
N THR A 140 7.78 8.78 33.94
CA THR A 140 7.64 9.54 32.69
C THR A 140 8.83 9.36 31.75
N TYR A 141 10.06 9.59 32.24
CA TYR A 141 11.26 9.64 31.39
C TYR A 141 12.12 8.36 31.47
N GLY A 142 11.95 7.56 32.53
CA GLY A 142 12.65 6.30 32.73
C GLY A 142 13.84 6.37 33.70
N PRO A 143 14.44 5.21 34.04
CA PRO A 143 15.58 5.12 34.98
C PRO A 143 16.81 5.86 34.49
N ASP A 144 17.19 5.63 33.23
CA ASP A 144 18.43 6.11 32.64
C ASP A 144 18.49 7.65 32.60
N THR A 145 17.40 8.32 32.22
CA THR A 145 17.31 9.79 32.29
C THR A 145 17.39 10.33 33.70
N LEU A 146 16.78 9.64 34.66
CA LEU A 146 16.83 10.08 36.06
C LEU A 146 18.22 9.89 36.64
N ILE A 147 18.93 8.81 36.32
CA ILE A 147 20.28 8.52 36.83
C ILE A 147 21.31 9.47 36.20
N ASN A 148 21.33 9.53 34.86
CA ASN A 148 22.44 10.13 34.10
C ASN A 148 22.28 11.62 33.82
N CYS A 149 21.13 12.24 34.11
CA CYS A 149 21.03 13.69 33.94
C CYS A 149 21.73 14.44 35.10
N ILE A 150 22.82 15.13 34.77
CA ILE A 150 23.66 15.88 35.71
C ILE A 150 23.11 17.29 35.98
N TRP A 151 22.48 17.90 34.98
CA TRP A 151 22.04 19.31 35.00
C TRP A 151 20.51 19.48 35.14
N CYS A 152 19.75 18.39 35.20
CA CYS A 152 18.28 18.48 35.21
C CYS A 152 17.69 18.96 36.54
N ALA A 153 18.40 18.77 37.66
CA ALA A 153 17.97 19.27 38.95
C ALA A 153 18.47 20.71 39.11
N THR A 154 17.59 21.69 38.95
CA THR A 154 17.92 23.11 39.15
C THR A 154 17.28 23.62 40.44
N ALA A 155 17.92 24.59 41.10
CA ALA A 155 17.38 25.20 42.32
C ALA A 155 16.09 26.03 42.06
N GLU A 156 15.78 26.32 40.78
CA GLU A 156 14.74 27.27 40.36
C GLU A 156 13.39 26.63 39.99
N GLY A 157 13.24 25.30 40.05
CA GLY A 157 11.93 24.65 40.06
C GLY A 157 11.30 24.27 38.71
N ASP A 158 11.98 24.46 37.57
CA ASP A 158 11.58 23.92 36.25
C ASP A 158 12.32 22.62 35.89
N ASP A 159 12.32 21.65 36.83
CA ASP A 159 13.00 20.36 36.64
C ASP A 159 12.45 19.58 35.44
N GLU A 160 11.15 19.68 35.17
CA GLU A 160 10.42 18.82 34.21
C GLU A 160 10.87 19.05 32.77
N ARG A 161 11.02 20.32 32.37
CA ARG A 161 11.49 20.66 31.02
C ARG A 161 12.93 20.22 30.80
N ASN A 162 13.79 20.32 31.80
CA ASN A 162 15.17 19.87 31.68
C ASN A 162 15.25 18.35 31.49
N PHE A 163 14.46 17.58 32.23
CA PHE A 163 14.34 16.14 32.03
C PHE A 163 13.78 15.79 30.64
N PHE A 164 12.79 16.53 30.14
CA PHE A 164 12.29 16.36 28.78
C PHE A 164 13.38 16.61 27.73
N LEU A 165 14.07 17.75 27.80
CA LEU A 165 15.14 18.11 26.87
C LEU A 165 16.28 17.09 26.87
N TYR A 166 16.65 16.57 28.04
CA TYR A 166 17.65 15.50 28.16
C TYR A 166 17.16 14.16 27.57
N SER A 167 15.86 13.86 27.69
CA SER A 167 15.26 12.64 27.14
C SER A 167 15.01 12.69 25.62
N LEU A 168 14.95 13.90 25.06
CA LEU A 168 14.53 14.16 23.68
C LEU A 168 15.43 13.47 22.63
N PRO A 169 16.77 13.46 22.74
CA PRO A 169 17.60 12.65 21.85
C PRO A 169 17.21 11.17 21.84
N LYS A 170 16.88 10.57 22.99
CA LYS A 170 16.47 9.15 23.11
C LYS A 170 15.11 8.88 22.47
N ILE A 171 14.25 9.90 22.39
CA ILE A 171 12.98 9.85 21.67
C ILE A 171 13.22 9.96 20.15
N ILE A 172 14.10 10.88 19.73
CA ILE A 172 14.36 11.17 18.31
C ILE A 172 15.16 10.06 17.62
N THR A 173 16.20 9.50 18.25
CA THR A 173 17.07 8.49 17.64
C THR A 173 16.34 7.34 16.93
N PRO A 174 15.36 6.65 17.56
CA PRO A 174 14.63 5.58 16.88
C PRO A 174 13.76 6.09 15.72
N HIS A 175 13.28 7.35 15.75
CA HIS A 175 12.56 7.95 14.62
C HIS A 175 13.48 8.25 13.44
N ILE A 176 14.72 8.71 13.70
CA ILE A 176 15.71 8.91 12.64
C ILE A 176 16.02 7.56 11.97
N ALA A 177 16.21 6.51 12.77
CA ALA A 177 16.43 5.16 12.24
C ALA A 177 15.24 4.68 11.40
N HIS A 178 14.01 4.89 11.85
CA HIS A 178 12.80 4.54 11.10
C HIS A 178 12.68 5.35 9.80
N LEU A 179 12.90 6.67 9.85
CA LEU A 179 12.93 7.54 8.67
C LEU A 179 14.01 7.14 7.66
N ALA A 180 15.17 6.66 8.12
CA ALA A 180 16.21 6.14 7.24
C ALA A 180 15.74 4.87 6.51
N ILE A 181 15.10 3.94 7.21
CA ILE A 181 14.53 2.71 6.61
C ILE A 181 13.43 3.05 5.60
N LEU A 182 12.51 3.97 5.95
CA LEU A 182 11.49 4.48 5.04
C LEU A 182 12.10 5.19 3.82
N GLY A 183 13.16 5.97 4.03
CA GLY A 183 13.88 6.67 2.97
C GLY A 183 14.59 5.72 2.00
N ILE A 184 15.24 4.68 2.50
CA ILE A 184 15.92 3.66 1.67
C ILE A 184 14.88 2.85 0.89
N SER A 185 13.82 2.37 1.55
CA SER A 185 12.77 1.55 0.92
C SER A 185 11.93 2.30 -0.12
N THR A 186 11.87 3.63 -0.05
CA THR A 186 11.19 4.48 -1.04
C THR A 186 12.16 5.27 -1.94
N SER A 187 13.45 4.95 -1.89
CA SER A 187 14.46 5.64 -2.71
C SER A 187 14.32 5.32 -4.19
N SER A 188 14.93 6.15 -5.05
CA SER A 188 15.01 5.90 -6.50
C SER A 188 15.74 4.60 -6.84
N LEU A 189 16.54 4.04 -5.92
CA LEU A 189 17.22 2.75 -6.07
C LEU A 189 16.22 1.59 -6.22
N VAL A 190 15.04 1.70 -5.58
CA VAL A 190 13.96 0.69 -5.65
C VAL A 190 13.16 0.79 -6.96
N GLY A 191 13.25 1.93 -7.65
CA GLY A 191 12.56 2.24 -8.89
C GLY A 191 11.41 3.23 -8.71
N SER A 192 10.71 3.52 -9.81
CA SER A 192 9.59 4.48 -9.84
C SER A 192 8.43 4.08 -8.91
N GLU A 193 8.23 2.77 -8.69
CA GLU A 193 7.19 2.24 -7.81
C GLU A 193 7.41 2.60 -6.33
N GLY A 194 8.66 2.61 -5.86
CA GLY A 194 9.01 3.03 -4.50
C GLY A 194 9.01 4.56 -4.36
N SER A 195 9.60 5.25 -5.32
CA SER A 195 9.77 6.71 -5.28
C SER A 195 8.46 7.48 -5.18
N ARG A 196 7.35 6.95 -5.70
CA ARG A 196 6.03 7.61 -5.65
C ARG A 196 5.48 7.74 -4.22
N PHE A 197 5.90 6.84 -3.32
CA PHE A 197 5.42 6.81 -1.94
C PHE A 197 6.36 7.55 -0.97
N ARG A 198 7.50 8.06 -1.44
CA ARG A 198 8.50 8.74 -0.62
C ARG A 198 7.90 9.86 0.22
N ILE A 199 7.14 10.77 -0.39
CA ILE A 199 6.51 11.90 0.33
C ILE A 199 5.56 11.39 1.43
N HIS A 200 4.72 10.41 1.10
CA HIS A 200 3.76 9.82 2.03
C HIS A 200 4.45 9.12 3.20
N ALA A 201 5.51 8.35 2.92
CA ALA A 201 6.31 7.69 3.94
C ALA A 201 7.04 8.70 4.85
N THR A 202 7.61 9.77 4.27
CA THR A 202 8.27 10.83 5.05
C THR A 202 7.29 11.58 5.94
N ILE A 203 6.08 11.88 5.44
CA ILE A 203 5.03 12.54 6.22
C ILE A 203 4.60 11.62 7.37
N ALA A 204 4.36 10.33 7.11
CA ALA A 204 3.98 9.38 8.15
C ALA A 204 5.04 9.27 9.26
N GLY A 205 6.32 9.11 8.90
CA GLY A 205 7.41 9.04 9.88
C GLY A 205 7.60 10.34 10.68
N LEU A 206 7.49 11.50 10.02
CA LEU A 206 7.60 12.79 10.71
C LEU A 206 6.41 13.07 11.63
N LEU A 207 5.19 12.66 11.23
CA LEU A 207 4.01 12.78 12.08
C LEU A 207 4.14 11.94 13.35
N LEU A 208 4.65 10.70 13.26
CA LEU A 208 4.91 9.89 14.46
C LEU A 208 5.85 10.61 15.43
N LEU A 209 6.93 11.19 14.91
CA LEU A 209 7.88 11.94 15.72
C LEU A 209 7.25 13.16 16.40
N ILE A 210 6.51 13.97 15.64
CA ILE A 210 5.89 15.19 16.15
C ILE A 210 4.84 14.84 17.22
N VAL A 211 3.99 13.85 16.96
CA VAL A 211 2.95 13.41 17.90
C VAL A 211 3.57 12.91 19.21
N GLU A 212 4.63 12.11 19.13
CA GLU A 212 5.29 11.60 20.33
C GLU A 212 5.98 12.71 21.12
N ALA A 213 6.75 13.58 20.45
CA ALA A 213 7.43 14.70 21.09
C ALA A 213 6.43 15.69 21.72
N TRP A 214 5.32 15.97 21.03
CA TRP A 214 4.25 16.80 21.55
C TRP A 214 3.56 16.18 22.76
N PHE A 215 3.24 14.88 22.70
CA PHE A 215 2.67 14.17 23.84
C PHE A 215 3.60 14.23 25.06
N MET A 216 4.88 13.93 24.89
CA MET A 216 5.87 13.97 25.97
C MET A 216 6.12 15.38 26.52
N GLY A 217 6.08 16.40 25.67
CA GLY A 217 6.28 17.80 26.09
C GLY A 217 5.06 18.42 26.79
N THR A 218 3.86 17.87 26.59
CA THR A 218 2.61 18.37 27.19
C THR A 218 2.07 17.46 28.30
N TYR A 219 2.72 16.34 28.57
CA TYR A 219 2.28 15.39 29.58
C TYR A 219 2.43 15.96 31.00
N ASP A 220 1.32 16.00 31.74
CA ASP A 220 1.32 16.41 33.15
C ASP A 220 1.77 15.24 34.06
N ILE A 221 3.00 15.34 34.58
CA ILE A 221 3.56 14.31 35.46
C ILE A 221 2.82 14.18 36.80
N THR A 222 2.00 15.17 37.16
CA THR A 222 1.26 15.17 38.43
C THR A 222 0.04 14.27 38.42
N GLN A 223 -0.41 13.79 37.25
CA GLN A 223 -1.53 12.86 37.13
C GLN A 223 -1.33 11.60 37.98
N ASN A 224 -0.11 11.04 37.96
CA ASN A 224 0.26 9.85 38.73
C ASN A 224 0.28 10.07 40.26
N LYS A 225 0.22 11.31 40.76
CA LYS A 225 0.15 11.57 42.21
C LYS A 225 -1.16 11.07 42.83
N ARG A 226 -2.23 10.96 42.04
CA ARG A 226 -3.56 10.55 42.50
C ARG A 226 -3.70 9.03 42.60
N ALA A 227 -2.83 8.27 41.92
CA ALA A 227 -2.86 6.81 41.90
C ALA A 227 -2.54 6.22 43.28
N ARG A 228 -3.47 5.43 43.83
CA ARG A 228 -3.29 4.73 45.13
C ARG A 228 -2.95 3.25 44.96
N VAL A 229 -3.38 2.65 43.86
CA VAL A 229 -3.14 1.26 43.49
C VAL A 229 -2.14 1.20 42.33
N LEU A 230 -1.44 0.08 42.17
CA LEU A 230 -0.46 -0.14 41.10
C LEU A 230 -1.09 -0.06 39.70
N GLU A 231 -2.32 -0.57 39.56
CA GLU A 231 -3.07 -0.61 38.29
C GLU A 231 -3.47 0.78 37.79
N ASP A 232 -3.64 1.74 38.71
CA ASP A 232 -3.97 3.14 38.38
C ASP A 232 -2.74 3.95 37.94
N ILE A 233 -1.53 3.39 38.05
CA ILE A 233 -0.29 4.11 37.71
C ILE A 233 -0.06 4.05 36.20
N ASP A 234 0.11 5.23 35.60
CA ASP A 234 0.48 5.35 34.21
C ASP A 234 2.01 5.22 34.04
N PHE A 235 2.44 4.08 33.50
CA PHE A 235 3.84 3.79 33.17
C PHE A 235 4.23 4.37 31.81
N VAL A 236 4.21 5.69 31.70
CA VAL A 236 4.35 6.45 30.45
C VAL A 236 5.59 6.08 29.65
N HIS A 237 6.76 6.01 30.29
CA HIS A 237 8.02 5.67 29.61
C HIS A 237 7.92 4.34 28.84
N TRP A 238 7.41 3.29 29.50
CA TRP A 238 7.27 1.96 28.90
C TRP A 238 6.12 1.91 27.90
N ARG A 239 5.00 2.57 28.19
CA ARG A 239 3.82 2.62 27.30
C ARG A 239 4.16 3.29 25.98
N ILE A 240 4.80 4.46 26.01
CA ILE A 240 5.19 5.18 24.79
C ILE A 240 6.22 4.39 24.02
N ARG A 241 7.20 3.79 24.69
CA ARG A 241 8.18 2.93 24.02
C ARG A 241 7.49 1.78 23.26
N LEU A 242 6.51 1.12 23.88
CA LEU A 242 5.72 0.06 23.24
C LEU A 242 4.96 0.61 22.03
N LEU A 243 4.23 1.72 22.20
CA LEU A 243 3.46 2.35 21.14
C LEU A 243 4.34 2.82 19.99
N ARG A 244 5.54 3.33 20.27
CA ARG A 244 6.53 3.79 19.29
C ARG A 244 6.92 2.64 18.35
N PHE A 245 7.46 1.56 18.89
CA PHE A 245 7.91 0.44 18.07
C PHE A 245 6.75 -0.29 17.38
N PHE A 246 5.60 -0.38 18.04
CA PHE A 246 4.40 -0.92 17.41
C PHE A 246 3.93 -0.04 16.23
N SER A 247 3.95 1.28 16.38
CA SER A 247 3.56 2.21 15.31
C SER A 247 4.53 2.15 14.13
N PHE A 248 5.84 1.99 14.36
CA PHE A 248 6.83 1.78 13.31
C PHE A 248 6.56 0.49 12.53
N ALA A 249 6.33 -0.62 13.24
CA ALA A 249 6.00 -1.90 12.62
C ALA A 249 4.69 -1.80 11.81
N LEU A 250 3.68 -1.08 12.31
CA LEU A 250 2.42 -0.88 11.61
C LEU A 250 2.62 -0.08 10.31
N VAL A 251 3.37 1.02 10.36
CA VAL A 251 3.67 1.84 9.17
C VAL A 251 4.46 1.03 8.13
N ASP A 252 5.47 0.27 8.56
CA ASP A 252 6.28 -0.56 7.66
C ASP A 252 5.45 -1.68 7.02
N CYS A 253 4.55 -2.30 7.80
CA CYS A 253 3.63 -3.32 7.30
C CYS A 253 2.66 -2.75 6.27
N VAL A 254 2.05 -1.60 6.55
CA VAL A 254 1.15 -0.91 5.61
C VAL A 254 1.91 -0.51 4.36
N LEU A 255 3.08 0.10 4.48
CA LEU A 255 3.89 0.52 3.33
C LEU A 255 4.32 -0.69 2.49
N GLY A 256 4.77 -1.78 3.12
CA GLY A 256 5.13 -3.02 2.45
C GLY A 256 3.95 -3.63 1.69
N LEU A 257 2.77 -3.69 2.32
CA LEU A 257 1.54 -4.17 1.69
C LEU A 257 1.17 -3.31 0.47
N VAL A 258 1.20 -1.98 0.63
CA VAL A 258 0.91 -1.05 -0.47
C VAL A 258 1.92 -1.25 -1.61
N LEU A 259 3.22 -1.25 -1.33
CA LEU A 259 4.26 -1.46 -2.34
C LEU A 259 4.11 -2.79 -3.08
N TRP A 260 3.77 -3.87 -2.37
CA TRP A 260 3.54 -5.17 -2.97
C TRP A 260 2.31 -5.16 -3.88
N LEU A 261 1.18 -4.65 -3.40
CA LEU A 261 -0.05 -4.56 -4.19
C LEU A 261 0.14 -3.72 -5.45
N THR A 262 0.94 -2.67 -5.37
CA THR A 262 1.11 -1.72 -6.46
C THR A 262 2.13 -2.18 -7.48
N SER A 263 3.23 -2.77 -7.02
CA SER A 263 4.24 -3.32 -7.92
C SER A 263 3.74 -4.53 -8.71
N THR A 264 2.82 -5.31 -8.15
CA THR A 264 2.19 -6.48 -8.81
C THR A 264 0.97 -6.14 -9.66
N ASN A 265 0.64 -4.85 -9.84
CA ASN A 265 -0.56 -4.34 -10.53
C ASN A 265 -1.89 -4.82 -9.91
N ARG A 266 -1.89 -5.28 -8.66
CA ARG A 266 -3.11 -5.73 -7.97
C ARG A 266 -3.94 -4.55 -7.45
N TRP A 267 -3.31 -3.42 -7.17
CA TRP A 267 -3.96 -2.19 -6.70
C TRP A 267 -3.21 -0.95 -7.18
N LEU A 268 -3.91 0.10 -7.61
CA LEU A 268 -3.30 1.32 -8.19
C LEU A 268 -2.32 0.99 -9.33
N ALA A 269 -2.71 0.09 -10.23
CA ALA A 269 -1.94 -0.16 -11.44
C ALA A 269 -1.85 1.13 -12.27
N LYS A 270 -0.63 1.53 -12.66
CA LYS A 270 -0.45 2.64 -13.58
C LYS A 270 -0.61 2.08 -14.99
N PRO A 271 -1.62 2.49 -15.77
CA PRO A 271 -1.69 2.09 -17.17
C PRO A 271 -0.45 2.58 -17.90
N THR A 272 0.09 1.79 -18.82
CA THR A 272 1.09 2.23 -19.79
C THR A 272 0.63 3.55 -20.42
N SER A 273 1.57 4.48 -20.61
CA SER A 273 1.22 5.82 -21.10
C SER A 273 0.51 5.70 -22.46
N ILE A 274 -0.40 6.64 -22.77
CA ILE A 274 -1.09 6.62 -24.07
C ILE A 274 -0.08 6.67 -25.22
N ALA A 275 1.00 7.44 -25.05
CA ALA A 275 2.11 7.48 -26.01
C ALA A 275 2.77 6.12 -26.22
N GLU A 276 3.09 5.40 -25.14
CA GLU A 276 3.71 4.07 -25.21
C GLU A 276 2.75 3.00 -25.74
N ARG A 277 1.45 3.12 -25.45
CA ARG A 277 0.41 2.27 -26.05
C ARG A 277 0.28 2.52 -27.55
N LEU A 278 0.29 3.78 -27.97
CA LEU A 278 0.26 4.17 -29.37
C LEU A 278 1.51 3.65 -30.08
N GLU A 279 2.69 3.85 -29.51
CA GLU A 279 3.96 3.34 -30.07
C GLU A 279 3.93 1.82 -30.25
N MET A 280 3.49 1.05 -29.24
CA MET A 280 3.37 -0.40 -29.36
C MET A 280 2.35 -0.81 -30.44
N SER A 281 1.20 -0.14 -30.50
CA SER A 281 0.18 -0.43 -31.51
C SER A 281 0.65 -0.07 -32.92
N THR A 282 1.34 1.06 -33.08
CA THR A 282 1.94 1.49 -34.35
C THR A 282 3.00 0.50 -34.80
N ARG A 283 3.88 0.06 -33.89
CA ARG A 283 4.90 -0.94 -34.19
C ARG A 283 4.30 -2.28 -34.61
N GLN A 284 3.23 -2.73 -33.96
CA GLN A 284 2.49 -3.94 -34.39
C GLN A 284 1.83 -3.73 -35.77
N ALA A 285 1.24 -2.57 -36.02
CA ALA A 285 0.65 -2.23 -37.32
C ALA A 285 1.71 -2.17 -38.44
N GLU A 286 2.88 -1.62 -38.17
CA GLU A 286 4.01 -1.62 -39.09
C GLU A 286 4.48 -3.05 -39.39
N GLU A 287 4.67 -3.87 -38.37
CA GLU A 287 5.09 -5.27 -38.54
C GLU A 287 4.10 -6.08 -39.37
N THR A 288 2.80 -5.93 -39.11
CA THR A 288 1.74 -6.59 -39.90
C THR A 288 1.72 -6.07 -41.34
N THR A 289 1.91 -4.76 -41.56
CA THR A 289 2.02 -4.17 -42.90
C THR A 289 3.23 -4.71 -43.66
N HIS A 290 4.38 -4.85 -43.00
CA HIS A 290 5.58 -5.45 -43.59
C HIS A 290 5.35 -6.92 -43.97
N LYS A 291 4.69 -7.70 -43.11
CA LYS A 291 4.29 -9.09 -43.41
C LYS A 291 3.33 -9.17 -44.60
N LEU A 292 2.33 -8.30 -44.67
CA LEU A 292 1.39 -8.25 -45.81
C LEU A 292 2.08 -7.85 -47.11
N ARG A 293 3.01 -6.89 -47.08
CA ARG A 293 3.82 -6.54 -48.26
C ARG A 293 4.70 -7.70 -48.70
N ALA A 294 5.34 -8.40 -47.76
CA ALA A 294 6.13 -9.59 -48.07
C ALA A 294 5.27 -10.70 -48.68
N LEU A 295 4.08 -10.97 -48.13
CA LEU A 295 3.11 -11.91 -48.71
C LEU A 295 2.66 -11.49 -50.11
N GLY A 296 2.41 -10.20 -50.32
CA GLY A 296 2.08 -9.65 -51.64
C GLY A 296 3.21 -9.86 -52.66
N LEU A 297 4.46 -9.60 -52.26
CA LEU A 297 5.64 -9.87 -53.08
C LEU A 297 5.79 -11.36 -53.39
N LEU A 298 5.66 -12.24 -52.39
CA LEU A 298 5.69 -13.69 -52.58
C LEU A 298 4.60 -14.15 -53.55
N THR A 299 3.36 -13.68 -53.36
CA THR A 299 2.23 -14.02 -54.23
C THR A 299 2.47 -13.53 -55.66
N ASN A 300 3.04 -12.33 -55.83
CA ASN A 300 3.40 -11.78 -57.13
C ASN A 300 4.53 -12.60 -57.78
N SER A 301 5.57 -12.96 -57.04
CA SER A 301 6.67 -13.80 -57.52
C SER A 301 6.18 -15.18 -57.96
N VAL A 302 5.33 -15.84 -57.14
CA VAL A 302 4.71 -17.12 -57.49
C VAL A 302 3.82 -16.98 -58.73
N ASN A 303 3.08 -15.87 -58.86
CA ASN A 303 2.25 -15.62 -60.03
C ASN A 303 3.07 -15.32 -61.28
N ARG A 304 4.27 -14.77 -61.18
CA ARG A 304 5.13 -14.45 -62.33
C ARG A 304 5.95 -15.64 -62.82
N ASP A 305 6.42 -16.50 -61.91
CA ASP A 305 7.20 -17.69 -62.24
C ASP A 305 6.28 -18.88 -62.60
N PRO A 306 6.32 -19.40 -63.83
CA PRO A 306 5.48 -20.52 -64.24
C PRO A 306 5.74 -21.81 -63.46
N ALA A 307 6.97 -22.07 -62.99
CA ALA A 307 7.29 -23.26 -62.21
C ALA A 307 6.65 -23.20 -60.82
N LEU A 308 6.78 -22.07 -60.12
CA LEU A 308 6.16 -21.86 -58.81
C LEU A 308 4.63 -21.83 -58.90
N ARG A 309 4.08 -21.26 -59.98
CA ARG A 309 2.64 -21.28 -60.23
C ARG A 309 2.11 -22.70 -60.39
N GLY A 310 2.82 -23.54 -61.15
CA GLY A 310 2.48 -24.95 -61.33
C GLY A 310 2.49 -25.73 -60.01
N VAL A 311 3.49 -25.51 -59.15
CA VAL A 311 3.53 -26.15 -57.82
C VAL A 311 2.35 -25.71 -56.95
N ARG A 312 1.98 -24.42 -56.98
CA ARG A 312 0.83 -23.92 -56.23
C ARG A 312 -0.49 -24.51 -56.75
N GLU A 313 -0.68 -24.54 -58.07
CA GLU A 313 -1.88 -25.13 -58.69
C GLU A 313 -1.98 -26.62 -58.40
N GLU A 314 -0.86 -27.35 -58.47
CA GLU A 314 -0.81 -28.76 -58.11
C GLU A 314 -1.20 -28.97 -56.65
N TYR A 315 -0.60 -28.21 -55.73
CA TYR A 315 -0.94 -28.28 -54.30
C TYR A 315 -2.44 -28.09 -54.07
N TRP A 316 -3.04 -27.04 -54.64
CA TRP A 316 -4.48 -26.79 -54.46
C TRP A 316 -5.36 -27.83 -55.14
N ARG A 317 -4.91 -28.41 -56.26
CA ARG A 317 -5.60 -29.50 -56.92
C ARG A 317 -5.57 -30.77 -56.07
N THR A 318 -4.40 -31.14 -55.54
CA THR A 318 -4.23 -32.29 -54.64
C THR A 318 -5.04 -32.09 -53.37
N GLU A 319 -4.94 -30.93 -52.73
CA GLU A 319 -5.71 -30.61 -51.51
C GLU A 319 -7.22 -30.68 -51.78
N GLY A 320 -7.69 -30.13 -52.91
CA GLY A 320 -9.09 -30.22 -53.32
C GLY A 320 -9.55 -31.66 -53.55
N GLN A 321 -8.70 -32.50 -54.13
CA GLN A 321 -8.98 -33.93 -54.32
C GLN A 321 -9.02 -34.69 -52.99
N VAL A 322 -8.01 -34.51 -52.14
CA VAL A 322 -7.93 -35.14 -50.81
C VAL A 322 -9.11 -34.70 -49.95
N MET A 323 -9.46 -33.42 -49.95
CA MET A 323 -10.64 -32.91 -49.23
C MET A 323 -11.93 -33.51 -49.80
N ALA A 324 -12.08 -33.60 -51.12
CA ALA A 324 -13.27 -34.21 -51.73
C ALA A 324 -13.40 -35.71 -51.39
N GLU A 325 -12.29 -36.44 -51.38
CA GLU A 325 -12.24 -37.85 -50.96
C GLU A 325 -12.56 -38.01 -49.47
N THR A 326 -11.93 -37.19 -48.62
CA THR A 326 -12.16 -37.20 -47.16
C THR A 326 -13.62 -36.83 -46.83
N VAL A 327 -14.22 -35.87 -47.54
CA VAL A 327 -15.63 -35.50 -47.33
C VAL A 327 -16.57 -36.61 -47.77
N GLN A 328 -16.20 -37.46 -48.74
CA GLN A 328 -17.00 -38.59 -49.22
C GLN A 328 -16.96 -39.80 -48.27
N GLU A 329 -16.04 -39.85 -47.32
CA GLU A 329 -16.03 -40.88 -46.28
C GLU A 329 -17.32 -40.81 -45.44
N GLU A 330 -17.97 -41.96 -45.27
CA GLU A 330 -19.30 -42.05 -44.64
C GLU A 330 -19.30 -41.47 -43.22
N GLU A 331 -18.24 -41.75 -42.44
CA GLU A 331 -18.05 -41.23 -41.08
C GLU A 331 -17.92 -39.69 -41.06
N VAL A 332 -17.19 -39.11 -42.01
CA VAL A 332 -16.97 -37.65 -42.09
C VAL A 332 -18.23 -36.96 -42.58
N MET A 333 -18.90 -37.51 -43.60
CA MET A 333 -20.14 -36.96 -44.13
C MET A 333 -21.27 -36.98 -43.08
N GLU A 334 -21.35 -38.03 -42.26
CA GLU A 334 -22.30 -38.09 -41.14
C GLU A 334 -22.03 -37.00 -40.11
N GLN A 335 -20.76 -36.76 -39.75
CA GLN A 335 -20.37 -35.69 -38.83
C GLN A 335 -20.64 -34.30 -39.41
N ILE A 336 -20.35 -34.08 -40.70
CA ILE A 336 -20.65 -32.82 -41.39
C ILE A 336 -22.16 -32.59 -41.41
N ASN A 337 -22.97 -33.58 -41.79
CA ASN A 337 -24.44 -33.45 -41.77
C ASN A 337 -24.98 -33.23 -40.36
N ARG A 338 -24.38 -33.85 -39.34
CA ARG A 338 -24.73 -33.63 -37.92
C ARG A 338 -24.34 -32.24 -37.43
N ALA A 339 -23.26 -31.66 -37.95
CA ALA A 339 -22.85 -30.29 -37.66
C ALA A 339 -23.76 -29.29 -38.39
N VAL A 340 -23.98 -29.48 -39.70
CA VAL A 340 -24.81 -28.62 -40.54
C VAL A 340 -26.27 -28.60 -40.07
N SER A 341 -26.83 -29.74 -39.68
CA SER A 341 -28.20 -29.80 -39.12
C SER A 341 -28.36 -29.06 -37.79
N LYS A 342 -27.26 -28.80 -37.08
CA LYS A 342 -27.24 -27.97 -35.86
C LYS A 342 -26.95 -26.50 -36.12
N ILE A 343 -26.57 -26.13 -37.34
CA ILE A 343 -26.34 -24.74 -37.72
C ILE A 343 -27.69 -24.11 -38.06
N ASP A 344 -28.10 -23.11 -37.27
CA ASP A 344 -29.25 -22.28 -37.59
C ASP A 344 -28.86 -21.28 -38.70
N LEU A 345 -29.26 -21.61 -39.93
CA LEU A 345 -28.97 -20.80 -41.12
C LEU A 345 -29.55 -19.37 -41.02
N ARG A 346 -30.66 -19.17 -40.30
CA ARG A 346 -31.24 -17.83 -40.11
C ARG A 346 -30.43 -17.00 -39.13
N SER A 347 -29.94 -17.62 -38.07
CA SER A 347 -28.98 -16.98 -37.16
C SER A 347 -27.67 -16.64 -37.88
N LEU A 348 -27.23 -17.48 -38.83
CA LEU A 348 -26.01 -17.25 -39.59
C LEU A 348 -26.17 -16.07 -40.56
N GLU A 349 -27.27 -15.99 -41.31
CA GLU A 349 -27.59 -14.89 -42.23
C GLU A 349 -27.60 -13.55 -41.50
N GLY A 350 -28.28 -13.46 -40.35
CA GLY A 350 -28.28 -12.26 -39.51
C GLY A 350 -26.90 -11.88 -38.95
N ARG A 351 -26.02 -12.86 -38.69
CA ARG A 351 -24.63 -12.60 -38.28
C ARG A 351 -23.75 -12.13 -39.44
N VAL A 352 -23.98 -12.62 -40.65
CA VAL A 352 -23.26 -12.20 -41.85
C VAL A 352 -23.63 -10.76 -42.20
N ASP A 353 -24.92 -10.42 -42.18
CA ASP A 353 -25.39 -9.03 -42.37
C ASP A 353 -24.78 -8.11 -41.30
N GLN A 354 -24.79 -8.53 -40.03
CA GLN A 354 -24.20 -7.74 -38.95
C GLN A 354 -22.68 -7.54 -39.10
N VAL A 355 -21.96 -8.54 -39.62
CA VAL A 355 -20.52 -8.43 -39.90
C VAL A 355 -20.27 -7.54 -41.12
N ALA A 356 -21.03 -7.70 -42.19
CA ALA A 356 -20.95 -6.86 -43.39
C ALA A 356 -21.24 -5.39 -43.04
N ASP A 357 -22.31 -5.13 -42.28
CA ASP A 357 -22.66 -3.81 -41.76
C ASP A 357 -21.57 -3.25 -40.85
N SER A 358 -20.94 -4.08 -40.00
CA SER A 358 -19.83 -3.64 -39.15
C SER A 358 -18.57 -3.27 -39.93
N ILE A 359 -18.28 -3.99 -41.03
CA ILE A 359 -17.14 -3.72 -41.91
C ILE A 359 -17.41 -2.44 -42.72
N LEU A 360 -18.62 -2.30 -43.27
CA LEU A 360 -19.04 -1.10 -43.99
C LEU A 360 -19.03 0.14 -43.07
N ALA A 361 -19.58 0.03 -41.86
CA ALA A 361 -19.53 1.09 -40.86
C ALA A 361 -18.09 1.44 -40.44
N GLY A 362 -17.20 0.44 -40.35
CA GLY A 362 -15.78 0.66 -40.09
C GLY A 362 -15.08 1.40 -41.23
N ILE A 363 -15.39 1.07 -42.49
CA ILE A 363 -14.85 1.75 -43.67
C ILE A 363 -15.38 3.19 -43.78
N ASP A 364 -16.67 3.40 -43.52
CA ASP A 364 -17.28 4.73 -43.52
C ASP A 364 -16.77 5.59 -42.36
N GLY A 365 -16.54 5.00 -41.19
CA GLY A 365 -15.89 5.68 -40.06
C GLY A 365 -14.45 6.10 -40.36
N MET A 366 -13.69 5.26 -41.06
CA MET A 366 -12.34 5.62 -41.52
C MET A 366 -12.38 6.75 -42.56
N ARG A 367 -13.30 6.72 -43.52
CA ARG A 367 -13.49 7.82 -44.50
C ARG A 367 -13.91 9.13 -43.84
N ALA A 368 -14.83 9.08 -42.88
CA ALA A 368 -15.27 10.25 -42.13
C ALA A 368 -14.10 10.88 -41.34
N SER A 369 -13.26 10.04 -40.71
CA SER A 369 -12.06 10.52 -39.99
C SER A 369 -11.03 11.16 -40.92
N GLN A 370 -10.84 10.63 -42.13
CA GLN A 370 -9.96 11.19 -43.17
C GLN A 370 -10.47 12.53 -43.71
N ASN A 371 -11.79 12.65 -43.92
CA ASN A 371 -12.40 13.90 -44.37
C ASN A 371 -12.35 14.99 -43.29
N LEU A 372 -12.51 14.62 -42.02
CA LEU A 372 -12.35 15.54 -40.88
C LEU A 372 -10.89 16.02 -40.76
N THR A 373 -9.91 15.13 -40.92
CA THR A 373 -8.49 15.54 -40.90
C THR A 373 -8.11 16.40 -42.10
N ALA A 374 -8.64 16.13 -43.29
CA ALA A 374 -8.46 16.97 -44.48
C ALA A 374 -9.12 18.36 -44.33
N SER A 375 -10.31 18.42 -43.72
CA SER A 375 -11.02 19.68 -43.44
C SER A 375 -10.24 20.55 -42.44
N MET A 376 -9.72 19.96 -41.36
CA MET A 376 -8.93 20.69 -40.36
C MET A 376 -7.59 21.19 -40.93
N LEU A 377 -6.98 20.45 -41.85
CA LEU A 377 -5.77 20.89 -42.56
C LEU A 377 -6.04 22.05 -43.53
N ASN A 378 -7.20 22.08 -44.19
CA ASN A 378 -7.61 23.19 -45.05
C ASN A 378 -7.97 24.45 -44.26
N GLU A 379 -8.62 24.33 -43.09
CA GLU A 379 -8.88 25.48 -42.22
C GLU A 379 -7.58 26.09 -41.69
N ALA A 380 -6.63 25.25 -41.25
CA ALA A 380 -5.32 25.71 -40.75
C ALA A 380 -4.40 26.30 -41.84
N ALA A 381 -4.64 26.00 -43.12
CA ALA A 381 -3.92 26.61 -44.24
C ALA A 381 -4.58 27.91 -44.75
N SER A 382 -5.80 28.21 -44.30
CA SER A 382 -6.58 29.40 -44.67
C SER A 382 -6.56 30.52 -43.61
N SER A 383 -5.90 30.29 -42.48
CA SER A 383 -5.56 31.24 -41.42
C SER A 383 -4.07 31.54 -41.42
#